data_AF-A0A4S8HNX0-F1
#
_entry.id   AF-A0A4S8HNX0-F1
#
_cell.length_a   1.000
_cell.length_b   1.000
_cell.length_c   1.000
_cell.angle_alpha   90.00
_cell.angle_beta   90.00
_cell.angle_gamma   90.00
#
_symmetry.space_group_name_H-M   'P 1'
#
loop_
_entity.id
_entity.type
_entity.pdbx_description
1 polymer ?
#
loop_
_entity_poly.entity_id
_entity_poly.type
_entity_poly.pdbx_seq_one_letter_code
_entity_poly.pdbx_strand_id
1 'polypeptide(L)'
;MPLLVIRRYWTSYLFCMCILLASCNTQQQTSPLPPGDPDNGGLFLPGNFEAVVVADSLGRARHLTVNTNGDIYVKLTYNDIMHGRGGTVGLRDANNDGKADIITYFGDYKDEGGLPAGMAVHNGYLYTSTVKQIFRNKLQPGELAPSSKTEIIVIDDDEELRKHWHTAKPFAFDSKGHMYVPFGAPTDAAQDIKVAGPAGIPGGKGLDPAPDLEKYAGIWRFDADKKGQTQKDGYKYATGIRSVLAIDWNPMDDCLYVAMNGMDNFHTRYPQVYSAWQAAVLPSEPLLKVTENSNFGWPYAYYDHMLGKNVLQPGYGGDGKTIGRAAQFDVPAMGFPGHWAPMDLLFYKGDQFPERYKQGAFVAFHGSTDRSPYPQAGYIVCFVPFVNGKATNSWEVFADGFTGVDTVFNTSDARYRPMGLAMGPDGSLYISESNKGRIWRVMYKGDKKQFGAAQLAAMEKRKERTYIKTPDEVKDNLGMGGEMNGLVLYNSYCATCHQRDGKGDNNRYPPLVGSNWIVGNKEQLIKVILNGLQGEIKVNGKTFNGVMPAHGGFLDDHAIASIATYINKRFNNESRLVSSAEVTKIRNASGNGSTMVSSHTGN
;
A
#
# COMPACT_ATOMS: atom_id res chain seq x y z
N MET A 1 49.03 -47.36 -54.48
CA MET A 1 48.20 -46.13 -54.38
C MET A 1 47.05 -46.26 -55.37
N PRO A 2 45.80 -45.90 -55.05
CA PRO A 2 45.06 -46.21 -53.82
C PRO A 2 43.59 -46.66 -54.08
N LEU A 3 42.93 -47.13 -53.00
CA LEU A 3 41.49 -47.09 -52.68
C LEU A 3 40.51 -48.00 -53.48
N LEU A 4 39.42 -48.56 -52.93
CA LEU A 4 38.93 -48.89 -51.57
C LEU A 4 37.52 -49.54 -51.76
N VAL A 5 36.98 -50.07 -50.66
CA VAL A 5 35.56 -50.37 -50.35
C VAL A 5 35.03 -51.80 -50.59
N ILE A 6 34.70 -52.37 -49.44
CA ILE A 6 33.99 -53.60 -49.09
C ILE A 6 32.46 -53.41 -49.20
N ARG A 7 31.71 -54.44 -49.62
CA ARG A 7 30.29 -54.60 -49.23
C ARG A 7 30.01 -56.06 -48.84
N ARG A 8 29.59 -56.26 -47.59
CA ARG A 8 29.13 -57.54 -47.03
C ARG A 8 27.65 -57.38 -46.68
N TYR A 9 26.81 -58.25 -47.24
CA TYR A 9 25.37 -58.35 -46.97
C TYR A 9 25.13 -59.03 -45.63
N TRP A 10 24.37 -58.41 -44.73
CA TRP A 10 23.78 -59.07 -43.56
C TRP A 10 22.27 -58.80 -43.51
N THR A 11 21.55 -59.90 -43.39
CA THR A 11 20.10 -60.10 -43.42
C THR A 11 19.39 -59.56 -42.19
N SER A 12 18.23 -58.96 -42.43
CA SER A 12 17.30 -58.41 -41.45
C SER A 12 16.56 -59.50 -40.66
N TYR A 13 16.54 -59.40 -39.33
CA TYR A 13 15.53 -60.01 -38.47
C TYR A 13 14.81 -58.88 -37.71
N LEU A 14 13.53 -58.68 -38.01
CA LEU A 14 12.64 -57.76 -37.31
C LEU A 14 12.00 -58.53 -36.14
N PHE A 15 12.37 -58.19 -34.90
CA PHE A 15 11.69 -58.68 -33.69
C PHE A 15 10.73 -57.58 -33.23
N CYS A 16 9.43 -57.79 -33.42
CA CYS A 16 8.39 -56.84 -33.01
C CYS A 16 7.98 -57.15 -31.56
N MET A 17 8.52 -56.39 -30.61
CA MET A 17 8.19 -56.50 -29.18
C MET A 17 7.14 -55.44 -28.84
N CYS A 18 5.88 -55.85 -28.71
CA CYS A 18 4.79 -54.99 -28.24
C CYS A 18 4.90 -54.80 -26.72
N ILE A 19 5.36 -53.62 -26.29
CA ILE A 19 5.33 -53.20 -24.87
C ILE A 19 3.97 -52.52 -24.63
N LEU A 20 3.08 -53.21 -23.90
CA LEU A 20 1.87 -52.63 -23.34
C LEU A 20 2.27 -51.72 -22.17
N LEU A 21 2.35 -50.41 -22.43
CA LEU A 21 2.42 -49.40 -21.38
C LEU A 21 1.03 -49.26 -20.73
N ALA A 22 0.85 -49.90 -19.57
CA ALA A 22 -0.25 -49.59 -18.68
C ALA A 22 0.02 -48.20 -18.05
N SER A 23 -0.54 -47.15 -18.67
CA SER A 23 -0.62 -45.84 -18.04
C SER A 23 -1.52 -45.94 -16.81
N CYS A 24 -0.93 -46.03 -15.62
CA CYS A 24 -1.60 -45.68 -14.38
C CYS A 24 -1.97 -44.21 -14.44
N ASN A 25 -3.18 -43.93 -14.92
CA ASN A 25 -3.79 -42.63 -14.83
C ASN A 25 -4.31 -42.48 -13.40
N THR A 26 -3.42 -42.14 -12.46
CA THR A 26 -3.81 -41.65 -11.14
C THR A 26 -4.48 -40.29 -11.37
N GLN A 27 -5.78 -40.30 -11.67
CA GLN A 27 -6.63 -39.13 -11.48
C GLN A 27 -6.51 -38.77 -10.01
N GLN A 28 -5.68 -37.75 -9.72
CA GLN A 28 -5.63 -37.13 -8.41
C GLN A 28 -7.04 -36.58 -8.18
N GLN A 29 -7.79 -37.29 -7.34
CA GLN A 29 -9.19 -36.98 -7.05
C GLN A 29 -9.18 -35.63 -6.32
N THR A 30 -9.44 -34.55 -7.06
CA THR A 30 -9.52 -33.20 -6.49
C THR A 30 -10.70 -33.19 -5.53
N SER A 31 -10.44 -33.00 -4.24
CA SER A 31 -11.51 -32.80 -3.26
C SER A 31 -12.47 -31.72 -3.77
N PRO A 32 -13.79 -31.90 -3.62
CA PRO A 32 -14.76 -30.90 -4.05
C PRO A 32 -14.48 -29.57 -3.34
N LEU A 33 -14.65 -28.45 -4.06
CA LEU A 33 -14.53 -27.12 -3.47
C LEU A 33 -15.59 -26.94 -2.37
N PRO A 34 -15.24 -26.35 -1.21
CA PRO A 34 -16.21 -26.09 -0.16
C PRO A 34 -17.30 -25.10 -0.63
N PRO A 35 -18.47 -25.08 0.02
CA PRO A 35 -19.46 -24.04 -0.21
C PRO A 35 -18.90 -22.66 0.16
N GLY A 36 -19.20 -21.62 -0.64
CA GLY A 36 -18.98 -20.24 -0.21
C GLY A 36 -19.94 -19.83 0.91
N ASP A 37 -19.56 -18.78 1.64
CA ASP A 37 -20.46 -18.16 2.60
C ASP A 37 -21.61 -17.45 1.87
N PRO A 38 -22.84 -17.40 2.42
CA PRO A 38 -24.03 -16.89 1.72
C PRO A 38 -23.91 -15.48 1.11
N ASP A 39 -23.05 -14.62 1.67
CA ASP A 39 -22.79 -13.26 1.23
C ASP A 39 -21.32 -13.06 0.76
N ASN A 40 -20.61 -14.15 0.46
CA ASN A 40 -19.17 -14.16 0.16
C ASN A 40 -18.32 -13.49 1.25
N GLY A 41 -18.77 -13.50 2.50
CA GLY A 41 -18.11 -12.79 3.60
C GLY A 41 -18.10 -11.27 3.40
N GLY A 42 -19.09 -10.74 2.69
CA GLY A 42 -19.25 -9.32 2.34
C GLY A 42 -18.61 -8.89 1.02
N LEU A 43 -18.00 -9.81 0.25
CA LEU A 43 -17.36 -9.48 -1.02
C LEU A 43 -18.34 -9.48 -2.20
N PHE A 44 -18.19 -8.50 -3.08
CA PHE A 44 -18.80 -8.52 -4.40
C PHE A 44 -17.82 -9.11 -5.42
N LEU A 45 -18.20 -10.26 -5.99
CA LEU A 45 -17.38 -11.01 -6.95
C LEU A 45 -18.09 -11.12 -8.31
N PRO A 46 -17.37 -11.37 -9.43
CA PRO A 46 -17.99 -11.52 -10.74
C PRO A 46 -18.59 -12.91 -10.93
N GLY A 47 -19.69 -13.02 -11.68
CA GLY A 47 -20.25 -14.31 -12.13
C GLY A 47 -20.43 -15.33 -11.00
N ASN A 48 -19.92 -16.55 -11.22
CA ASN A 48 -20.02 -17.68 -10.30
C ASN A 48 -18.76 -17.83 -9.41
N PHE A 49 -18.11 -16.72 -9.08
CA PHE A 49 -17.14 -16.70 -8.01
C PHE A 49 -17.84 -16.67 -6.66
N GLU A 50 -17.39 -17.51 -5.75
CA GLU A 50 -17.83 -17.59 -4.36
C GLU A 50 -16.63 -17.36 -3.44
N ALA A 51 -16.87 -16.84 -2.22
CA ALA A 51 -15.84 -16.77 -1.19
C ALA A 51 -16.28 -17.42 0.11
N VAL A 52 -15.35 -18.08 0.78
CA VAL A 52 -15.48 -18.52 2.17
C VAL A 52 -14.54 -17.68 3.05
N VAL A 53 -15.05 -17.22 4.18
CA VAL A 53 -14.23 -16.62 5.24
C VAL A 53 -13.51 -17.78 5.94
N VAL A 54 -12.20 -17.87 5.67
CA VAL A 54 -11.31 -18.91 6.24
C VAL A 54 -11.12 -18.66 7.73
N ALA A 55 -10.85 -17.42 8.07
CA ALA A 55 -10.69 -16.95 9.43
C ALA A 55 -11.11 -15.48 9.50
N ASP A 56 -11.59 -15.06 10.66
CA ASP A 56 -11.94 -13.67 10.92
C ASP A 56 -11.23 -13.20 12.19
N SER A 57 -10.93 -11.90 12.26
CA SER A 57 -10.37 -11.29 13.47
C SER A 57 -8.99 -11.83 13.91
N LEU A 58 -8.08 -12.15 12.98
CA LEU A 58 -6.71 -12.60 13.30
C LEU A 58 -5.78 -11.51 13.89
N GLY A 59 -6.25 -10.25 13.91
CA GLY A 59 -5.40 -9.08 14.16
C GLY A 59 -4.98 -8.41 12.84
N ARG A 60 -4.13 -7.38 12.90
CA ARG A 60 -3.86 -6.52 11.74
C ARG A 60 -3.00 -7.23 10.68
N ALA A 61 -3.63 -8.05 9.84
CA ALA A 61 -2.97 -8.87 8.83
C ALA A 61 -2.29 -8.04 7.74
N ARG A 62 -1.22 -8.62 7.19
CA ARG A 62 -0.35 -8.06 6.14
C ARG A 62 -0.32 -9.08 5.00
N HIS A 63 0.85 -9.42 4.45
CA HIS A 63 0.93 -10.46 3.43
C HIS A 63 0.53 -11.83 3.99
N LEU A 64 0.12 -12.72 3.08
CA LEU A 64 -0.18 -14.12 3.36
C LEU A 64 0.47 -15.02 2.31
N THR A 65 0.63 -16.29 2.61
CA THR A 65 1.09 -17.30 1.65
C THR A 65 0.43 -18.64 1.96
N VAL A 66 0.31 -19.52 0.96
CA VAL A 66 -0.30 -20.85 1.13
C VAL A 66 0.71 -21.90 0.70
N ASN A 67 0.93 -22.89 1.57
CA ASN A 67 1.83 -24.00 1.29
C ASN A 67 1.13 -25.05 0.43
N THR A 68 1.90 -25.97 -0.15
CA THR A 68 1.40 -27.02 -1.04
C THR A 68 0.46 -28.01 -0.36
N ASN A 69 0.53 -28.12 0.97
CA ASN A 69 -0.40 -28.92 1.78
C ASN A 69 -1.70 -28.18 2.17
N GLY A 70 -1.87 -26.93 1.75
CA GLY A 70 -3.03 -26.10 2.07
C GLY A 70 -2.92 -25.27 3.35
N ASP A 71 -1.84 -25.41 4.13
CA ASP A 71 -1.61 -24.53 5.29
C ASP A 71 -1.43 -23.09 4.84
N ILE A 72 -2.07 -22.18 5.56
CA ILE A 72 -2.04 -20.75 5.27
C ILE A 72 -1.23 -20.05 6.34
N TYR A 73 -0.32 -19.18 5.92
CA TYR A 73 0.50 -18.37 6.80
C TYR A 73 0.13 -16.91 6.60
N VAL A 74 -0.04 -16.16 7.69
CA VAL A 74 -0.41 -14.73 7.70
C VAL A 74 0.62 -13.94 8.53
N LYS A 75 1.19 -12.87 7.97
CA LYS A 75 2.03 -11.92 8.70
C LYS A 75 1.13 -10.87 9.35
N LEU A 76 1.40 -10.50 10.60
CA LEU A 76 0.71 -9.43 11.31
C LEU A 76 1.58 -8.17 11.38
N THR A 77 0.93 -7.00 11.49
CA THR A 77 1.59 -5.71 11.75
C THR A 77 2.26 -5.69 13.13
N TYR A 78 1.50 -6.11 14.13
CA TYR A 78 1.90 -6.25 15.52
C TYR A 78 1.33 -7.55 16.05
N ASN A 79 1.97 -8.11 17.08
CA ASN A 79 1.48 -9.29 17.74
C ASN A 79 1.26 -9.01 19.24
N ASP A 80 0.08 -8.46 19.54
CA ASP A 80 -0.32 -8.17 20.93
C ASP A 80 -0.51 -9.46 21.74
N ILE A 81 -1.02 -10.52 21.09
CA ILE A 81 -1.25 -11.85 21.69
C ILE A 81 0.06 -12.47 22.16
N MET A 82 1.15 -12.26 21.41
CA MET A 82 2.47 -12.78 21.76
C MET A 82 3.36 -11.74 22.48
N HIS A 83 2.74 -10.68 23.04
CA HIS A 83 3.42 -9.64 23.82
C HIS A 83 4.63 -9.01 23.10
N GLY A 84 4.48 -8.73 21.80
CA GLY A 84 5.53 -8.12 20.98
C GLY A 84 6.62 -9.07 20.47
N ARG A 85 6.47 -10.39 20.68
CA ARG A 85 7.28 -11.43 20.02
C ARG A 85 6.52 -12.09 18.89
N GLY A 86 7.23 -12.66 17.94
CA GLY A 86 6.64 -13.27 16.75
C GLY A 86 5.81 -12.27 15.94
N GLY A 87 4.87 -12.79 15.16
CA GLY A 87 4.11 -11.98 14.20
C GLY A 87 3.60 -12.77 13.00
N THR A 88 3.60 -14.10 13.13
CA THR A 88 3.13 -15.02 12.10
C THR A 88 1.98 -15.83 12.68
N VAL A 89 0.95 -16.05 11.87
CA VAL A 89 -0.18 -16.92 12.19
C VAL A 89 -0.20 -18.05 11.18
N GLY A 90 -0.29 -19.29 11.65
CA GLY A 90 -0.55 -20.47 10.84
C GLY A 90 -2.01 -20.86 10.97
N LEU A 91 -2.67 -21.13 9.85
CA LEU A 91 -4.06 -21.58 9.77
C LEU A 91 -4.10 -22.93 9.05
N ARG A 92 -4.87 -23.88 9.60
CA ARG A 92 -5.12 -25.17 8.98
C ARG A 92 -6.60 -25.50 9.01
N ASP A 93 -7.11 -25.85 7.84
CA ASP A 93 -8.40 -26.48 7.63
C ASP A 93 -8.21 -28.00 7.70
N ALA A 94 -8.64 -28.62 8.80
CA ALA A 94 -8.44 -30.05 9.06
C ALA A 94 -9.59 -30.90 8.50
N ASN A 95 -10.75 -30.30 8.27
CA ASN A 95 -11.97 -30.98 7.85
C ASN A 95 -12.33 -30.73 6.35
N ASN A 96 -11.59 -29.85 5.68
CA ASN A 96 -11.75 -29.41 4.28
C ASN A 96 -13.05 -28.64 3.99
N ASP A 97 -13.63 -27.95 4.97
CA ASP A 97 -14.81 -27.09 4.80
C ASP A 97 -14.48 -25.66 4.33
N GLY A 98 -13.20 -25.36 4.13
CA GLY A 98 -12.68 -24.07 3.71
C GLY A 98 -12.40 -23.09 4.86
N LYS A 99 -12.62 -23.49 6.12
CA LYS A 99 -12.41 -22.68 7.32
C LYS A 99 -11.26 -23.23 8.16
N ALA A 100 -10.57 -22.34 8.86
CA ALA A 100 -9.48 -22.74 9.73
C ALA A 100 -10.01 -23.37 11.02
N ASP A 101 -9.74 -24.66 11.22
CA ASP A 101 -9.99 -25.36 12.48
C ASP A 101 -8.88 -25.09 13.52
N ILE A 102 -7.65 -24.87 13.04
CA ILE A 102 -6.48 -24.65 13.87
C ILE A 102 -5.87 -23.29 13.50
N ILE A 103 -5.71 -22.45 14.52
CA ILE A 103 -5.08 -21.13 14.42
C ILE A 103 -3.95 -21.06 15.43
N THR A 104 -2.72 -20.93 14.95
CA THR A 104 -1.51 -20.92 15.79
C THR A 104 -0.70 -19.65 15.56
N TYR A 105 -0.48 -18.87 16.62
CA TYR A 105 0.41 -17.70 16.59
C TYR A 105 1.84 -18.14 16.95
N PHE A 106 2.82 -17.75 16.14
CA PHE A 106 4.21 -18.16 16.34
C PHE A 106 5.23 -17.13 15.82
N GLY A 107 6.50 -17.46 16.04
CA GLY A 107 7.68 -16.66 15.72
C GLY A 107 8.54 -16.45 16.97
N ASP A 108 9.83 -16.76 16.88
CA ASP A 108 10.81 -16.65 17.96
C ASP A 108 11.66 -15.36 17.88
N TYR A 109 11.26 -14.42 17.04
CA TYR A 109 11.90 -13.13 16.82
C TYR A 109 11.15 -12.01 17.54
N LYS A 110 11.82 -10.87 17.71
CA LYS A 110 11.19 -9.64 18.19
C LYS A 110 10.74 -8.82 16.99
N ASP A 111 9.50 -8.36 16.99
CA ASP A 111 9.02 -7.42 15.98
C ASP A 111 9.26 -6.00 16.50
N GLU A 112 10.23 -5.29 15.93
CA GLU A 112 10.64 -3.96 16.39
C GLU A 112 10.11 -2.84 15.49
N GLY A 113 8.95 -2.30 15.83
CA GLY A 113 8.41 -1.07 15.24
C GLY A 113 8.03 -1.17 13.75
N GLY A 114 7.16 -0.25 13.30
CA GLY A 114 6.79 -0.11 11.90
C GLY A 114 5.64 -1.01 11.42
N LEU A 115 5.60 -1.25 10.09
CA LEU A 115 4.54 -1.97 9.37
C LEU A 115 5.15 -3.14 8.57
N PRO A 116 5.62 -4.23 9.23
CA PRO A 116 6.21 -5.38 8.53
C PRO A 116 5.19 -6.00 7.56
N ALA A 117 5.64 -6.75 6.56
CA ALA A 117 4.73 -7.29 5.55
C ALA A 117 5.14 -8.64 4.98
N GLY A 118 6.37 -8.74 4.46
CA GLY A 118 6.80 -9.83 3.58
C GLY A 118 6.66 -11.22 4.17
N MET A 119 6.14 -12.12 3.34
CA MET A 119 6.06 -13.54 3.64
C MET A 119 5.86 -14.37 2.38
N ALA A 120 6.53 -15.51 2.28
CA ALA A 120 6.33 -16.45 1.19
C ALA A 120 6.80 -17.85 1.59
N VAL A 121 6.20 -18.88 1.00
CA VAL A 121 6.79 -20.22 0.97
C VAL A 121 7.66 -20.35 -0.27
N HIS A 122 8.92 -20.72 -0.10
CA HIS A 122 9.86 -20.94 -1.20
C HIS A 122 10.84 -22.07 -0.86
N ASN A 123 11.02 -23.03 -1.76
CA ASN A 123 11.94 -24.17 -1.62
C ASN A 123 11.84 -24.93 -0.28
N GLY A 124 10.62 -25.12 0.24
CA GLY A 124 10.38 -25.83 1.50
C GLY A 124 10.67 -25.02 2.77
N TYR A 125 10.85 -23.71 2.64
CA TYR A 125 10.98 -22.79 3.76
C TYR A 125 9.84 -21.79 3.78
N LEU A 126 9.39 -21.42 4.97
CA LEU A 126 8.56 -20.25 5.21
C LEU A 126 9.49 -19.06 5.47
N TYR A 127 9.48 -18.09 4.57
CA TYR A 127 10.15 -16.81 4.75
C TYR A 127 9.19 -15.81 5.37
N THR A 128 9.69 -14.97 6.26
CA THR A 128 8.90 -13.91 6.90
C THR A 128 9.82 -12.72 7.18
N SER A 129 9.29 -11.50 7.12
CA SER A 129 10.04 -10.30 7.44
C SER A 129 9.55 -9.52 8.65
N THR A 130 10.49 -8.80 9.25
CA THR A 130 10.27 -7.60 10.07
C THR A 130 10.75 -6.40 9.25
N VAL A 131 10.71 -5.20 9.84
CA VAL A 131 11.33 -4.03 9.21
C VAL A 131 12.86 -4.11 9.10
N LYS A 132 13.51 -4.93 9.97
CA LYS A 132 14.97 -5.07 10.03
C LYS A 132 15.51 -6.35 9.41
N GLN A 133 14.71 -7.41 9.32
CA GLN A 133 15.22 -8.72 8.98
C GLN A 133 14.27 -9.49 8.08
N ILE A 134 14.83 -10.27 7.17
CA ILE A 134 14.14 -11.37 6.51
C ILE A 134 14.73 -12.66 7.09
N PHE A 135 13.88 -13.52 7.60
CA PHE A 135 14.25 -14.82 8.15
C PHE A 135 13.46 -15.92 7.48
N ARG A 136 13.92 -17.15 7.67
CA ARG A 136 13.22 -18.35 7.20
C ARG A 136 13.26 -19.47 8.22
N ASN A 137 12.24 -20.32 8.17
CA ASN A 137 12.14 -21.57 8.92
C ASN A 137 11.86 -22.71 7.94
N LYS A 138 12.51 -23.86 8.13
CA LYS A 138 12.26 -25.05 7.32
C LYS A 138 10.88 -25.61 7.66
N LEU A 139 10.05 -25.83 6.64
CA LEU A 139 8.76 -26.49 6.78
C LEU A 139 8.97 -28.00 6.79
N GLN A 140 8.56 -28.66 7.88
CA GLN A 140 8.54 -30.11 7.98
C GLN A 140 7.13 -30.65 7.71
N PRO A 141 6.99 -31.81 7.06
CA PRO A 141 5.67 -32.41 6.82
C PRO A 141 4.86 -32.55 8.11
N GLY A 142 3.61 -32.06 8.09
CA GLY A 142 2.67 -32.14 9.21
C GLY A 142 2.76 -31.00 10.23
N GLU A 143 3.89 -30.28 10.32
CA GLU A 143 4.02 -29.13 11.21
C GLU A 143 3.29 -27.90 10.64
N LEU A 144 2.45 -27.26 11.46
CA LEU A 144 1.85 -25.96 11.12
C LEU A 144 2.71 -24.79 11.60
N ALA A 145 3.23 -24.86 12.83
CA ALA A 145 4.22 -23.92 13.32
C ALA A 145 5.60 -24.58 13.21
N PRO A 146 6.55 -24.02 12.45
CA PRO A 146 7.85 -24.66 12.23
C PRO A 146 8.64 -24.80 13.53
N SER A 147 9.11 -26.01 13.84
CA SER A 147 10.00 -26.26 15.01
C SER A 147 11.48 -26.02 14.69
N SER A 148 11.81 -25.89 13.41
CA SER A 148 13.18 -25.64 12.94
C SER A 148 13.75 -24.31 13.44
N LYS A 149 15.07 -24.27 13.62
CA LYS A 149 15.79 -23.04 13.97
C LYS A 149 15.53 -21.94 12.93
N THR A 150 15.17 -20.75 13.41
CA THR A 150 15.05 -19.55 12.57
C THR A 150 16.41 -19.15 12.01
N GLU A 151 16.47 -18.98 10.69
CA GLU A 151 17.67 -18.56 9.97
C GLU A 151 17.48 -17.12 9.49
N ILE A 152 18.41 -16.23 9.83
CA ILE A 152 18.40 -14.85 9.32
C ILE A 152 19.04 -14.84 7.94
N ILE A 153 18.34 -14.30 6.94
CA ILE A 153 18.75 -14.25 5.54
C ILE A 153 19.26 -12.87 5.16
N VAL A 154 18.45 -11.84 5.42
CA VAL A 154 18.82 -10.43 5.17
C VAL A 154 18.69 -9.64 6.47
N ILE A 155 19.63 -8.73 6.70
CA ILE A 155 19.67 -7.77 7.80
C ILE A 155 19.76 -6.37 7.18
N ASP A 156 18.80 -5.52 7.53
CA ASP A 156 18.90 -4.08 7.36
C ASP A 156 19.63 -3.50 8.59
N ASP A 157 20.90 -3.13 8.36
CA ASP A 157 21.83 -2.65 9.39
C ASP A 157 21.74 -1.14 9.63
N ASP A 158 20.75 -0.44 9.04
CA ASP A 158 20.56 0.99 9.29
C ASP A 158 19.95 1.23 10.68
N GLU A 159 20.67 2.00 11.50
CA GLU A 159 20.30 2.36 12.87
C GLU A 159 19.16 3.39 12.93
N GLU A 160 18.95 4.13 11.85
CA GLU A 160 17.99 5.23 11.72
C GLU A 160 16.65 4.78 11.13
N LEU A 161 16.46 3.48 10.85
CA LEU A 161 15.22 2.92 10.27
C LEU A 161 13.94 3.42 10.93
N ARG A 162 13.93 3.63 12.25
CA ARG A 162 12.73 4.12 12.98
C ARG A 162 12.32 5.54 12.61
N LYS A 163 13.21 6.32 11.99
CA LYS A 163 12.95 7.68 11.50
C LYS A 163 12.46 7.69 10.05
N HIS A 164 12.60 6.57 9.34
CA HIS A 164 12.23 6.44 7.94
C HIS A 164 10.73 6.23 7.78
N TRP A 165 10.17 6.73 6.67
CA TRP A 165 8.75 6.59 6.36
C TRP A 165 8.40 5.17 5.88
N HIS A 166 9.18 4.61 4.95
CA HIS A 166 8.90 3.32 4.31
C HIS A 166 9.94 2.27 4.70
N THR A 167 9.57 1.36 5.60
CA THR A 167 10.52 0.39 6.19
C THR A 167 10.15 -1.08 5.97
N ALA A 168 8.99 -1.36 5.38
CA ALA A 168 8.55 -2.73 5.10
C ALA A 168 9.54 -3.45 4.16
N LYS A 169 9.66 -4.77 4.35
CA LYS A 169 10.53 -5.65 3.57
C LYS A 169 9.73 -6.77 2.92
N PRO A 170 8.90 -6.49 1.90
CA PRO A 170 8.37 -7.55 1.04
C PRO A 170 9.50 -8.12 0.19
N PHE A 171 9.26 -9.25 -0.49
CA PHE A 171 10.28 -9.86 -1.34
C PHE A 171 9.65 -10.80 -2.36
N ALA A 172 10.36 -11.01 -3.46
CA ALA A 172 10.04 -12.02 -4.46
C ALA A 172 11.29 -12.83 -4.82
N PHE A 173 11.07 -14.00 -5.42
CA PHE A 173 12.14 -14.92 -5.83
C PHE A 173 12.09 -15.14 -7.34
N ASP A 174 13.26 -15.17 -7.98
CA ASP A 174 13.35 -15.66 -9.36
C ASP A 174 13.52 -17.19 -9.41
N SER A 175 13.63 -17.72 -10.63
CA SER A 175 13.89 -19.13 -10.90
C SER A 175 15.36 -19.55 -10.73
N LYS A 176 16.25 -18.60 -10.43
CA LYS A 176 17.72 -18.78 -10.41
C LYS A 176 18.30 -18.77 -8.99
N GLY A 177 17.45 -18.70 -7.97
CA GLY A 177 17.85 -18.69 -6.56
C GLY A 177 18.15 -17.30 -6.01
N HIS A 178 17.69 -16.24 -6.67
CA HIS A 178 17.81 -14.88 -6.15
C HIS A 178 16.55 -14.44 -5.41
N MET A 179 16.75 -13.61 -4.39
CA MET A 179 15.72 -12.87 -3.66
C MET A 179 15.82 -11.38 -3.99
N TYR A 180 14.68 -10.75 -4.29
CA TYR A 180 14.58 -9.32 -4.59
C TYR A 180 13.88 -8.62 -3.44
N VAL A 181 14.56 -7.64 -2.84
CA VAL A 181 14.07 -6.92 -1.64
C VAL A 181 14.11 -5.42 -1.91
N PRO A 182 12.98 -4.70 -1.82
CA PRO A 182 12.97 -3.25 -1.88
C PRO A 182 13.46 -2.64 -0.57
N PHE A 183 14.21 -1.54 -0.69
CA PHE A 183 14.55 -0.65 0.41
C PHE A 183 13.84 0.68 0.13
N GLY A 184 12.70 0.89 0.81
CA GLY A 184 11.82 2.04 0.58
C GLY A 184 12.47 3.38 0.95
N ALA A 185 11.99 4.46 0.33
CA ALA A 185 12.46 5.81 0.55
C ALA A 185 12.28 6.25 2.02
N PRO A 186 13.30 6.88 2.66
CA PRO A 186 13.18 7.44 3.99
C PRO A 186 12.20 8.61 4.06
N THR A 187 12.06 9.34 2.95
CA THR A 187 11.24 10.55 2.83
C THR A 187 10.23 10.41 1.70
N ASP A 188 9.21 11.27 1.68
CA ASP A 188 8.23 11.24 0.61
C ASP A 188 8.78 11.70 -0.75
N ALA A 189 9.53 12.80 -0.76
CA ALA A 189 9.97 13.51 -1.97
C ALA A 189 11.43 14.01 -1.89
N ALA A 190 12.28 13.31 -1.13
CA ALA A 190 13.72 13.60 -0.96
C ALA A 190 14.06 15.03 -0.53
N GLN A 191 13.20 15.63 0.30
CA GLN A 191 13.57 16.84 1.05
C GLN A 191 14.52 16.47 2.21
N ASP A 192 15.29 17.44 2.72
CA ASP A 192 16.14 17.19 3.90
C ASP A 192 15.29 16.75 5.10
N ILE A 193 15.41 15.48 5.48
CA ILE A 193 14.63 14.86 6.55
C ILE A 193 14.85 15.52 7.92
N LYS A 194 16.01 16.16 8.15
CA LYS A 194 16.29 16.87 9.41
C LYS A 194 15.49 18.17 9.52
N VAL A 195 15.21 18.79 8.38
CA VAL A 195 14.46 20.06 8.30
C VAL A 195 12.97 19.79 8.14
N ALA A 196 12.61 18.94 7.17
CA ALA A 196 11.23 18.75 6.73
C ALA A 196 10.56 17.53 7.37
N GLY A 197 11.32 16.66 8.04
CA GLY A 197 10.84 15.35 8.44
C GLY A 197 10.55 14.45 7.23
N PRO A 198 10.09 13.21 7.48
CA PRO A 198 9.86 12.25 6.41
C PRO A 198 8.67 12.58 5.50
N ALA A 199 7.65 13.30 5.98
CA ALA A 199 6.47 13.69 5.20
C ALA A 199 6.72 14.89 4.24
N GLY A 200 7.79 15.66 4.49
CA GLY A 200 8.07 16.91 3.80
C GLY A 200 7.28 18.11 4.33
N ILE A 201 7.65 19.30 3.85
CA ILE A 201 6.96 20.58 4.13
C ILE A 201 6.50 21.26 2.84
N PRO A 202 5.48 22.15 2.92
CA PRO A 202 5.04 22.93 1.77
C PRO A 202 6.15 23.79 1.16
N GLY A 203 6.22 23.81 -0.18
CA GLY A 203 7.24 24.54 -0.93
C GLY A 203 8.68 24.04 -0.76
N GLY A 204 8.91 22.96 -0.01
CA GLY A 204 10.25 22.41 0.23
C GLY A 204 10.92 21.94 -1.07
N LYS A 205 12.21 22.27 -1.19
CA LYS A 205 13.06 21.82 -2.31
C LYS A 205 13.54 20.39 -2.08
N GLY A 206 13.53 19.59 -3.14
CA GLY A 206 14.19 18.29 -3.12
C GLY A 206 15.71 18.42 -3.15
N LEU A 207 16.42 17.48 -2.54
CA LEU A 207 17.87 17.39 -2.60
C LEU A 207 18.29 16.86 -3.99
N ASP A 208 19.27 17.53 -4.61
CA ASP A 208 19.76 17.22 -5.96
C ASP A 208 21.31 17.26 -5.99
N PRO A 209 22.00 16.10 -6.04
CA PRO A 209 21.44 14.76 -6.10
C PRO A 209 20.74 14.34 -4.79
N ALA A 210 19.71 13.50 -4.92
CA ALA A 210 18.99 12.92 -3.79
C ALA A 210 19.84 11.83 -3.10
N PRO A 211 20.27 12.03 -1.83
CA PRO A 211 21.10 11.07 -1.13
C PRO A 211 20.37 9.75 -0.85
N ASP A 212 19.04 9.79 -0.76
CA ASP A 212 18.18 8.62 -0.56
C ASP A 212 18.47 7.55 -1.62
N LEU A 213 18.78 7.92 -2.86
CA LEU A 213 19.04 6.98 -3.94
C LEU A 213 20.30 6.13 -3.75
N GLU A 214 21.21 6.45 -2.83
CA GLU A 214 22.38 5.61 -2.60
C GLU A 214 22.00 4.25 -1.99
N LYS A 215 21.13 4.28 -0.98
CA LYS A 215 20.77 3.10 -0.15
C LYS A 215 19.27 2.80 -0.15
N TYR A 216 18.45 3.64 -0.74
CA TYR A 216 17.00 3.54 -0.68
C TYR A 216 16.36 3.83 -2.04
N ALA A 217 15.02 3.81 -2.03
CA ALA A 217 14.18 3.98 -3.19
C ALA A 217 14.62 3.08 -4.37
N GLY A 218 14.87 1.81 -4.07
CA GLY A 218 15.39 0.85 -5.02
C GLY A 218 15.16 -0.58 -4.57
N ILE A 219 15.61 -1.53 -5.40
CA ILE A 219 15.47 -2.96 -5.18
C ILE A 219 16.86 -3.60 -5.23
N TRP A 220 17.17 -4.44 -4.25
CA TRP A 220 18.42 -5.19 -4.16
C TRP A 220 18.17 -6.67 -4.42
N ARG A 221 19.08 -7.29 -5.15
CA ARG A 221 19.14 -8.73 -5.43
C ARG A 221 20.12 -9.39 -4.45
N PHE A 222 19.67 -10.43 -3.77
CA PHE A 222 20.43 -11.26 -2.84
C PHE A 222 20.42 -12.72 -3.30
N ASP A 223 21.35 -13.52 -2.80
CA ASP A 223 21.26 -14.98 -2.88
C ASP A 223 20.21 -15.45 -1.85
N ALA A 224 19.21 -16.22 -2.26
CA ALA A 224 18.12 -16.65 -1.37
C ALA A 224 18.57 -17.64 -0.27
N ASP A 225 19.68 -18.35 -0.48
CA ASP A 225 20.21 -19.38 0.40
C ASP A 225 21.38 -18.92 1.27
N LYS A 226 22.01 -17.79 0.94
CA LYS A 226 23.06 -17.18 1.76
C LYS A 226 22.46 -16.50 2.99
N LYS A 227 22.92 -16.92 4.17
CA LYS A 227 22.49 -16.39 5.48
C LYS A 227 23.24 -15.11 5.86
N GLY A 228 22.59 -14.25 6.65
CA GLY A 228 23.22 -13.11 7.30
C GLY A 228 23.73 -12.02 6.35
N GLN A 229 23.12 -11.88 5.18
CA GLN A 229 23.48 -10.83 4.22
C GLN A 229 23.02 -9.46 4.72
N THR A 230 23.81 -8.43 4.45
CA THR A 230 23.44 -7.02 4.64
C THR A 230 23.22 -6.36 3.28
N GLN A 231 22.68 -5.14 3.23
CA GLN A 231 22.52 -4.42 1.95
C GLN A 231 23.82 -4.34 1.14
N LYS A 232 24.99 -4.29 1.80
CA LYS A 232 26.32 -4.27 1.16
C LYS A 232 26.66 -5.56 0.42
N ASP A 233 26.08 -6.69 0.83
CA ASP A 233 26.21 -7.98 0.14
C ASP A 233 25.26 -8.07 -1.07
N GLY A 234 24.20 -7.26 -1.09
CA GLY A 234 23.21 -7.23 -2.15
C GLY A 234 23.68 -6.45 -3.36
N TYR A 235 23.25 -6.87 -4.55
CA TYR A 235 23.45 -6.11 -5.78
C TYR A 235 22.27 -5.18 -6.00
N LYS A 236 22.51 -3.87 -6.13
CA LYS A 236 21.45 -2.89 -6.41
C LYS A 236 20.90 -3.12 -7.82
N TYR A 237 19.75 -3.76 -7.89
CA TYR A 237 19.12 -4.22 -9.13
C TYR A 237 18.38 -3.09 -9.85
N ALA A 238 17.71 -2.19 -9.10
CA ALA A 238 16.99 -1.05 -9.66
C ALA A 238 16.94 0.12 -8.67
N THR A 239 16.64 1.32 -9.18
CA THR A 239 16.58 2.57 -8.41
C THR A 239 15.40 3.45 -8.84
N GLY A 240 15.14 4.52 -8.10
CA GLY A 240 14.09 5.49 -8.44
C GLY A 240 12.68 4.94 -8.21
N ILE A 241 12.52 4.05 -7.24
CA ILE A 241 11.26 3.41 -6.87
C ILE A 241 10.96 3.74 -5.40
N ARG A 242 10.02 4.66 -5.13
CA ARG A 242 9.75 5.23 -3.78
C ARG A 242 9.47 4.17 -2.73
N SER A 243 8.41 3.38 -2.89
CA SER A 243 7.96 2.42 -1.90
C SER A 243 7.21 1.27 -2.57
N VAL A 244 7.54 0.05 -2.17
CA VAL A 244 7.02 -1.19 -2.78
C VAL A 244 6.54 -2.10 -1.67
N LEU A 245 5.27 -2.48 -1.74
CA LEU A 245 4.67 -3.58 -0.99
C LEU A 245 4.17 -4.67 -1.95
N ALA A 246 3.62 -4.27 -3.09
CA ALA A 246 3.21 -5.14 -4.18
C ALA A 246 4.40 -5.52 -5.07
N ILE A 247 4.87 -6.76 -4.96
CA ILE A 247 6.03 -7.31 -5.67
C ILE A 247 5.80 -8.79 -5.98
N ASP A 248 6.03 -9.19 -7.23
CA ASP A 248 6.00 -10.61 -7.62
C ASP A 248 6.92 -10.84 -8.82
N TRP A 249 7.40 -12.08 -8.95
CA TRP A 249 8.13 -12.53 -10.12
C TRP A 249 7.14 -13.12 -11.14
N ASN A 250 7.12 -12.55 -12.34
CA ASN A 250 6.35 -13.11 -13.44
C ASN A 250 7.16 -14.23 -14.11
N PRO A 251 6.75 -15.51 -13.98
CA PRO A 251 7.47 -16.61 -14.60
C PRO A 251 7.28 -16.64 -16.12
N MET A 252 6.29 -15.92 -16.67
CA MET A 252 5.97 -15.95 -18.10
C MET A 252 7.03 -15.23 -18.94
N ASP A 253 7.64 -14.18 -18.40
CA ASP A 253 8.67 -13.39 -19.08
C ASP A 253 9.96 -13.23 -18.26
N ASP A 254 10.12 -14.03 -17.19
CA ASP A 254 11.28 -14.07 -16.29
C ASP A 254 11.69 -12.66 -15.81
N CYS A 255 10.71 -11.88 -15.37
CA CYS A 255 10.89 -10.50 -14.94
C CYS A 255 10.23 -10.20 -13.60
N LEU A 256 10.85 -9.29 -12.85
CA LEU A 256 10.27 -8.73 -11.63
C LEU A 256 9.22 -7.68 -12.00
N TYR A 257 8.08 -7.70 -11.34
CA TYR A 257 7.10 -6.62 -11.41
C TYR A 257 6.81 -6.08 -10.01
N VAL A 258 6.59 -4.77 -9.93
CA VAL A 258 6.16 -4.11 -8.71
C VAL A 258 5.07 -3.10 -9.00
N ALA A 259 4.13 -2.90 -8.08
CA ALA A 259 3.28 -1.72 -8.10
C ALA A 259 3.77 -0.76 -7.01
N MET A 260 4.22 0.42 -7.44
CA MET A 260 4.84 1.41 -6.56
C MET A 260 3.78 2.27 -5.88
N ASN A 261 3.99 2.59 -4.60
CA ASN A 261 3.29 3.65 -3.88
C ASN A 261 3.97 5.01 -4.19
N GLY A 262 3.32 5.87 -4.96
CA GLY A 262 3.78 7.18 -5.44
C GLY A 262 3.90 8.25 -4.35
N MET A 263 4.34 9.46 -4.71
CA MET A 263 4.49 10.57 -3.75
C MET A 263 3.15 11.07 -3.21
N ASP A 264 3.15 11.55 -1.98
CA ASP A 264 1.96 12.10 -1.32
C ASP A 264 1.91 13.64 -1.46
N ASN A 265 0.80 14.24 -1.03
CA ASN A 265 0.57 15.64 -0.68
C ASN A 265 0.82 16.67 -1.79
N PHE A 266 0.47 16.37 -3.05
CA PHE A 266 0.75 17.26 -4.19
C PHE A 266 0.16 18.66 -4.02
N HIS A 267 -1.12 18.78 -3.67
CA HIS A 267 -1.76 20.08 -3.45
C HIS A 267 -1.28 20.71 -2.14
N THR A 268 -1.19 19.95 -1.05
CA THR A 268 -0.72 20.49 0.24
C THR A 268 0.71 21.05 0.15
N ARG A 269 1.58 20.46 -0.68
CA ARG A 269 2.95 20.96 -0.85
C ARG A 269 3.13 21.98 -1.96
N TYR A 270 2.38 21.84 -3.04
CA TYR A 270 2.49 22.67 -4.23
C TYR A 270 1.10 23.20 -4.64
N PRO A 271 0.41 23.96 -3.77
CA PRO A 271 -0.96 24.42 -4.01
C PRO A 271 -1.07 25.35 -5.22
N GLN A 272 0.03 26.00 -5.60
CA GLN A 272 0.15 26.82 -6.80
C GLN A 272 0.32 26.03 -8.10
N VAL A 273 0.64 24.73 -8.02
CA VAL A 273 0.90 23.87 -9.19
C VAL A 273 -0.25 22.89 -9.42
N TYR A 274 -0.75 22.26 -8.36
CA TYR A 274 -1.83 21.28 -8.46
C TYR A 274 -3.08 21.77 -7.76
N SER A 275 -4.22 21.58 -8.41
CA SER A 275 -5.51 21.67 -7.73
C SER A 275 -5.66 20.49 -6.75
N ALA A 276 -6.58 20.63 -5.79
CA ALA A 276 -6.93 19.54 -4.89
C ALA A 276 -7.46 18.31 -5.66
N TRP A 277 -8.11 18.50 -6.80
CA TRP A 277 -8.57 17.42 -7.66
C TRP A 277 -7.40 16.65 -8.28
N GLN A 278 -6.45 17.38 -8.88
CA GLN A 278 -5.26 16.75 -9.45
C GLN A 278 -4.49 15.98 -8.38
N ALA A 279 -4.32 16.56 -7.19
CA ALA A 279 -3.67 15.88 -6.09
C ALA A 279 -4.42 14.63 -5.60
N ALA A 280 -5.74 14.52 -5.78
CA ALA A 280 -6.49 13.31 -5.42
C ALA A 280 -6.34 12.16 -6.44
N VAL A 281 -5.80 12.43 -7.64
CA VAL A 281 -5.63 11.43 -8.72
C VAL A 281 -4.18 11.29 -9.18
N LEU A 282 -3.30 12.20 -8.77
CA LEU A 282 -1.87 12.21 -9.07
C LEU A 282 -1.03 12.28 -7.78
N PRO A 283 0.21 11.77 -7.82
CA PRO A 283 0.83 11.03 -8.92
C PRO A 283 0.22 9.63 -9.08
N SER A 284 0.47 8.98 -10.21
CA SER A 284 0.01 7.60 -10.41
C SER A 284 0.60 6.66 -9.36
N GLU A 285 -0.11 5.57 -9.07
CA GLU A 285 0.48 4.33 -8.54
C GLU A 285 0.88 3.46 -9.75
N PRO A 286 2.14 3.40 -10.18
CA PRO A 286 2.49 2.72 -11.42
C PRO A 286 2.83 1.23 -11.23
N LEU A 287 2.42 0.40 -12.18
CA LEU A 287 2.93 -0.97 -12.35
C LEU A 287 4.23 -0.90 -13.16
N LEU A 288 5.32 -1.35 -12.57
CA LEU A 288 6.67 -1.30 -13.12
C LEU A 288 7.10 -2.71 -13.53
N LYS A 289 7.58 -2.86 -14.77
CA LYS A 289 8.38 -4.02 -15.18
C LYS A 289 9.83 -3.71 -14.85
N VAL A 290 10.38 -4.33 -13.82
CA VAL A 290 11.72 -4.00 -13.30
C VAL A 290 12.75 -4.95 -13.91
N THR A 291 13.73 -4.37 -14.58
CA THR A 291 14.90 -5.08 -15.11
C THR A 291 16.18 -4.58 -14.44
N GLU A 292 17.29 -5.26 -14.70
CA GLU A 292 18.59 -4.87 -14.16
C GLU A 292 18.97 -3.45 -14.61
N ASN A 293 19.35 -2.61 -13.65
CA ASN A 293 19.64 -1.18 -13.80
C ASN A 293 18.45 -0.27 -14.11
N SER A 294 17.20 -0.75 -14.00
CA SER A 294 16.03 0.11 -14.20
C SER A 294 16.04 1.31 -13.24
N ASN A 295 15.60 2.46 -13.75
CA ASN A 295 15.47 3.70 -13.01
C ASN A 295 14.13 4.40 -13.33
N PHE A 296 13.20 4.35 -12.38
CA PHE A 296 11.85 4.92 -12.55
C PHE A 296 11.69 6.37 -12.07
N GLY A 297 12.81 7.03 -11.76
CA GLY A 297 12.89 8.48 -11.70
C GLY A 297 12.47 9.14 -10.39
N TRP A 298 11.90 8.44 -9.41
CA TRP A 298 11.76 9.02 -8.07
C TRP A 298 13.16 9.42 -7.55
N PRO A 299 13.34 10.56 -6.87
CA PRO A 299 12.34 11.57 -6.53
C PRO A 299 12.17 12.67 -7.59
N TYR A 300 12.98 12.63 -8.64
CA TYR A 300 13.11 13.69 -9.64
C TYR A 300 11.91 13.81 -10.58
N ALA A 301 11.21 12.70 -10.81
CA ALA A 301 10.05 12.62 -11.67
C ALA A 301 8.96 11.76 -11.02
N TYR A 302 7.73 11.93 -11.50
CA TYR A 302 6.60 11.05 -11.22
C TYR A 302 5.90 10.68 -12.51
N TYR A 303 5.21 9.54 -12.52
CA TYR A 303 4.39 9.15 -13.66
C TYR A 303 3.00 9.79 -13.57
N ASP A 304 2.61 10.49 -14.63
CA ASP A 304 1.25 10.97 -14.85
C ASP A 304 0.56 10.03 -15.83
N HIS A 305 -0.33 9.19 -15.31
CA HIS A 305 -1.07 8.21 -16.10
C HIS A 305 -2.12 8.84 -17.03
N MET A 306 -2.56 10.07 -16.75
CA MET A 306 -3.48 10.80 -17.64
C MET A 306 -2.73 11.35 -18.86
N LEU A 307 -1.46 11.72 -18.69
CA LEU A 307 -0.58 12.13 -19.79
C LEU A 307 0.17 10.95 -20.45
N GLY A 308 0.23 9.80 -19.78
CA GLY A 308 1.00 8.63 -20.18
C GLY A 308 2.51 8.86 -20.15
N LYS A 309 3.01 9.76 -19.30
CA LYS A 309 4.41 10.23 -19.32
C LYS A 309 4.98 10.46 -17.92
N ASN A 310 6.30 10.37 -17.81
CA ASN A 310 7.04 10.88 -16.65
C ASN A 310 7.10 12.41 -16.71
N VAL A 311 6.76 13.08 -15.61
CA VAL A 311 6.73 14.54 -15.47
C VAL A 311 7.71 14.96 -14.39
N LEU A 312 8.38 16.10 -14.58
CA LEU A 312 9.32 16.66 -13.62
C LEU A 312 8.60 17.00 -12.31
N GLN A 313 9.17 16.57 -11.19
CA GLN A 313 8.59 16.81 -9.88
C GLN A 313 8.76 18.29 -9.46
N PRO A 314 7.78 18.95 -8.80
CA PRO A 314 7.84 20.40 -8.56
C PRO A 314 8.95 20.91 -7.65
N GLY A 315 9.34 20.15 -6.62
CA GLY A 315 10.51 20.41 -5.78
C GLY A 315 11.84 20.40 -6.55
N TYR A 316 11.84 19.98 -7.82
CA TYR A 316 12.95 20.04 -8.76
C TYR A 316 12.68 20.95 -9.97
N GLY A 317 11.73 21.88 -9.85
CA GLY A 317 11.40 22.87 -10.88
C GLY A 317 10.30 22.45 -11.85
N GLY A 318 9.59 21.36 -11.58
CA GLY A 318 8.41 20.97 -12.34
C GLY A 318 7.19 21.88 -12.09
N ASP A 319 6.35 22.00 -13.12
CA ASP A 319 5.10 22.79 -13.13
C ASP A 319 3.87 21.92 -13.45
N GLY A 320 4.01 20.60 -13.32
CA GLY A 320 2.97 19.62 -13.66
C GLY A 320 2.84 19.32 -15.16
N LYS A 321 3.69 19.91 -16.02
CA LYS A 321 3.67 19.68 -17.48
C LYS A 321 5.07 19.47 -18.07
N THR A 322 6.06 20.10 -17.47
CA THR A 322 7.46 20.02 -17.90
C THR A 322 7.98 18.60 -17.76
N ILE A 323 8.51 18.05 -18.86
CA ILE A 323 9.15 16.74 -18.86
C ILE A 323 10.62 16.89 -18.43
N GLY A 324 11.41 17.72 -19.13
CA GLY A 324 12.82 17.95 -18.78
C GLY A 324 13.61 16.66 -18.61
N ARG A 325 14.37 16.54 -17.51
CA ARG A 325 15.11 15.31 -17.17
C ARG A 325 14.23 14.10 -16.92
N ALA A 326 12.92 14.25 -16.74
CA ALA A 326 12.01 13.11 -16.55
C ALA A 326 12.00 12.16 -17.76
N ALA A 327 12.35 12.66 -18.95
CA ALA A 327 12.44 11.86 -20.18
C ALA A 327 13.53 10.78 -20.15
N GLN A 328 14.51 10.87 -19.24
CA GLN A 328 15.62 9.92 -19.14
C GLN A 328 15.27 8.67 -18.32
N PHE A 329 14.15 8.68 -17.61
CA PHE A 329 13.74 7.59 -16.71
C PHE A 329 12.83 6.61 -17.42
N ASP A 330 12.87 5.36 -16.95
CA ASP A 330 12.05 4.28 -17.47
C ASP A 330 10.56 4.61 -17.33
N VAL A 331 9.77 4.17 -18.32
CA VAL A 331 8.32 4.36 -18.34
C VAL A 331 7.65 3.12 -17.72
N PRO A 332 6.70 3.28 -16.79
CA PRO A 332 5.89 2.19 -16.27
C PRO A 332 5.21 1.34 -17.34
N ALA A 333 4.92 0.07 -17.00
CA ALA A 333 4.11 -0.79 -17.86
C ALA A 333 2.66 -0.31 -17.96
N MET A 334 2.13 0.28 -16.88
CA MET A 334 0.86 0.99 -16.82
C MET A 334 0.79 1.86 -15.56
N GLY A 335 -0.19 2.77 -15.51
CA GLY A 335 -0.49 3.58 -14.33
C GLY A 335 -1.88 3.31 -13.77
N PHE A 336 -2.01 3.30 -12.46
CA PHE A 336 -3.28 3.38 -11.75
C PHE A 336 -3.51 4.80 -11.22
N PRO A 337 -4.77 5.18 -10.88
CA PRO A 337 -5.03 6.44 -10.19
C PRO A 337 -4.23 6.55 -8.89
N GLY A 338 -3.89 7.77 -8.52
CA GLY A 338 -3.08 8.05 -7.35
C GLY A 338 -3.71 7.60 -6.03
N HIS A 339 -2.83 7.30 -5.07
CA HIS A 339 -3.12 7.04 -3.67
C HIS A 339 -3.88 5.75 -3.37
N TRP A 340 -4.12 4.88 -4.35
CA TRP A 340 -4.83 3.62 -4.12
C TRP A 340 -4.04 2.64 -3.26
N ALA A 341 -2.74 2.88 -3.08
CA ALA A 341 -1.87 2.17 -2.17
C ALA A 341 -1.80 0.66 -2.48
N PRO A 342 -1.09 0.25 -3.56
CA PRO A 342 -0.92 -1.16 -3.90
C PRO A 342 -0.09 -1.88 -2.82
N MET A 343 -0.66 -2.93 -2.23
CA MET A 343 -0.06 -3.66 -1.11
C MET A 343 0.39 -5.07 -1.45
N ASP A 344 -0.16 -5.71 -2.47
CA ASP A 344 0.32 -7.00 -2.94
C ASP A 344 0.08 -7.19 -4.44
N LEU A 345 0.92 -8.01 -5.07
CA LEU A 345 0.88 -8.36 -6.48
C LEU A 345 0.95 -9.88 -6.59
N LEU A 346 0.12 -10.48 -7.45
CA LEU A 346 0.14 -11.92 -7.67
C LEU A 346 -0.12 -12.24 -9.14
N PHE A 347 0.85 -12.85 -9.82
CA PHE A 347 0.60 -13.46 -11.12
C PHE A 347 -0.14 -14.78 -10.95
N TYR A 348 -1.33 -14.87 -11.53
CA TYR A 348 -2.17 -16.05 -11.39
C TYR A 348 -1.69 -17.17 -12.32
N LYS A 349 -1.34 -18.31 -11.71
CA LYS A 349 -0.74 -19.49 -12.37
C LYS A 349 -1.63 -20.73 -12.27
N GLY A 350 -2.75 -20.63 -11.57
CA GLY A 350 -3.67 -21.74 -11.32
C GLY A 350 -4.60 -22.00 -12.49
N ASP A 351 -5.26 -23.16 -12.44
CA ASP A 351 -6.24 -23.57 -13.46
C ASP A 351 -7.68 -23.45 -12.97
N GLN A 352 -7.91 -23.04 -11.72
CA GLN A 352 -9.23 -23.09 -11.08
C GLN A 352 -10.14 -21.93 -11.47
N PHE A 353 -9.58 -20.76 -11.79
CA PHE A 353 -10.32 -19.63 -12.34
C PHE A 353 -10.51 -19.77 -13.86
N PRO A 354 -11.44 -19.01 -14.47
CA PRO A 354 -11.57 -18.92 -15.92
C PRO A 354 -10.26 -18.56 -16.64
N GLU A 355 -10.10 -19.02 -17.88
CA GLU A 355 -8.87 -18.87 -18.67
C GLU A 355 -8.40 -17.41 -18.79
N ARG A 356 -9.33 -16.44 -18.76
CA ARG A 356 -9.02 -15.00 -18.76
C ARG A 356 -8.04 -14.57 -17.66
N TYR A 357 -8.12 -15.21 -16.49
CA TYR A 357 -7.28 -14.83 -15.35
C TYR A 357 -5.87 -15.39 -15.44
N LYS A 358 -5.62 -16.36 -16.33
CA LYS A 358 -4.27 -16.88 -16.53
C LYS A 358 -3.37 -15.81 -17.11
N GLN A 359 -2.10 -15.88 -16.72
CA GLN A 359 -1.03 -15.03 -17.24
C GLN A 359 -1.20 -13.53 -16.98
N GLY A 360 -2.22 -13.11 -16.21
CA GLY A 360 -2.35 -11.74 -15.71
C GLY A 360 -2.02 -11.62 -14.24
N ALA A 361 -2.19 -10.42 -13.70
CA ALA A 361 -1.83 -10.10 -12.33
C ALA A 361 -3.02 -9.60 -11.51
N PHE A 362 -3.18 -10.12 -10.30
CA PHE A 362 -4.04 -9.51 -9.29
C PHE A 362 -3.24 -8.46 -8.51
N VAL A 363 -3.88 -7.33 -8.19
CA VAL A 363 -3.31 -6.27 -7.35
C VAL A 363 -4.29 -5.99 -6.21
N ALA A 364 -3.81 -6.07 -4.98
CA ALA A 364 -4.58 -5.65 -3.81
C ALA A 364 -4.29 -4.17 -3.54
N PHE A 365 -5.33 -3.34 -3.64
CA PHE A 365 -5.26 -1.93 -3.31
C PHE A 365 -5.90 -1.69 -1.95
N HIS A 366 -5.13 -1.09 -1.06
CA HIS A 366 -5.45 -0.94 0.37
C HIS A 366 -6.36 0.26 0.65
N GLY A 367 -6.46 1.14 -0.34
CA GLY A 367 -7.26 2.35 -0.32
C GLY A 367 -6.56 3.52 0.35
N SER A 368 -6.91 4.71 -0.13
CA SER A 368 -6.15 5.92 0.09
C SER A 368 -6.24 6.52 1.49
N THR A 369 -5.24 7.36 1.78
CA THR A 369 -5.19 8.26 2.95
C THR A 369 -5.05 9.73 2.58
N ASP A 370 -4.76 10.04 1.31
CA ASP A 370 -4.39 11.38 0.84
C ASP A 370 -5.14 11.80 -0.43
N ARG A 371 -6.48 11.82 -0.35
CA ARG A 371 -7.35 12.29 -1.44
C ARG A 371 -8.28 13.43 -1.03
N SER A 372 -8.20 13.89 0.21
CA SER A 372 -9.06 14.97 0.70
C SER A 372 -8.86 16.23 -0.16
N PRO A 373 -9.95 16.93 -0.57
CA PRO A 373 -11.33 16.82 -0.10
C PRO A 373 -12.23 15.85 -0.88
N TYR A 374 -11.68 14.99 -1.75
CA TYR A 374 -12.43 13.97 -2.48
C TYR A 374 -12.55 12.67 -1.65
N PRO A 375 -13.49 11.76 -2.00
CA PRO A 375 -13.62 10.47 -1.33
C PRO A 375 -12.29 9.71 -1.35
N GLN A 376 -12.03 8.89 -0.34
CA GLN A 376 -10.95 7.92 -0.43
C GLN A 376 -11.31 6.85 -1.47
N ALA A 377 -10.31 6.29 -2.16
CA ALA A 377 -10.52 5.26 -3.18
C ALA A 377 -9.44 4.19 -3.18
N GLY A 378 -9.71 3.14 -3.95
CA GLY A 378 -8.80 2.03 -4.20
C GLY A 378 -9.11 0.77 -3.41
N TYR A 379 -10.11 0.72 -2.53
CA TYR A 379 -10.39 -0.43 -1.65
C TYR A 379 -10.91 -1.70 -2.40
N ILE A 380 -10.12 -2.24 -3.32
CA ILE A 380 -10.48 -3.36 -4.20
C ILE A 380 -9.30 -4.31 -4.39
N VAL A 381 -9.60 -5.52 -4.86
CA VAL A 381 -8.62 -6.33 -5.60
C VAL A 381 -8.97 -6.21 -7.07
N CYS A 382 -8.02 -5.75 -7.89
CA CYS A 382 -8.20 -5.68 -9.34
C CYS A 382 -7.46 -6.82 -10.04
N PHE A 383 -7.85 -7.08 -11.29
CA PHE A 383 -7.09 -7.91 -12.21
C PHE A 383 -6.56 -7.05 -13.37
N VAL A 384 -5.29 -7.22 -13.71
CA VAL A 384 -4.62 -6.64 -14.86
C VAL A 384 -4.44 -7.74 -15.91
N PRO A 385 -5.15 -7.70 -17.04
CA PRO A 385 -4.95 -8.63 -18.12
C PRO A 385 -3.61 -8.39 -18.80
N PHE A 386 -2.92 -9.47 -19.14
CA PHE A 386 -1.73 -9.44 -19.97
C PHE A 386 -2.02 -10.13 -21.31
N VAL A 387 -1.48 -9.58 -22.39
CA VAL A 387 -1.53 -10.15 -23.73
C VAL A 387 -0.12 -10.16 -24.29
N ASN A 388 0.34 -11.32 -24.75
CA ASN A 388 1.70 -11.51 -25.29
C ASN A 388 2.80 -11.02 -24.32
N GLY A 389 2.65 -11.33 -23.02
CA GLY A 389 3.62 -10.97 -21.98
C GLY A 389 3.65 -9.48 -21.61
N LYS A 390 2.64 -8.68 -22.03
CA LYS A 390 2.55 -7.26 -21.72
C LYS A 390 1.21 -6.93 -21.06
N ALA A 391 1.25 -6.07 -20.03
CA ALA A 391 0.05 -5.51 -19.44
C ALA A 391 -0.76 -4.75 -20.51
N THR A 392 -2.09 -4.92 -20.50
CA THR A 392 -2.99 -4.33 -21.50
C THR A 392 -3.29 -2.83 -21.27
N ASN A 393 -2.60 -2.19 -20.32
CA ASN A 393 -2.92 -0.84 -19.84
C ASN A 393 -4.39 -0.68 -19.44
N SER A 394 -4.99 -1.74 -18.91
CA SER A 394 -6.36 -1.79 -18.42
C SER A 394 -6.42 -2.66 -17.16
N TRP A 395 -7.45 -2.46 -16.34
CA TRP A 395 -7.68 -3.23 -15.12
C TRP A 395 -9.18 -3.44 -14.89
N GLU A 396 -9.51 -4.47 -14.13
CA GLU A 396 -10.87 -4.94 -13.90
C GLU A 396 -11.13 -5.11 -12.40
N VAL A 397 -12.29 -4.69 -11.90
CA VAL A 397 -12.66 -4.89 -10.48
C VAL A 397 -12.98 -6.36 -10.25
N PHE A 398 -12.06 -7.09 -9.62
CA PHE A 398 -12.23 -8.51 -9.32
C PHE A 398 -12.97 -8.73 -8.00
N ALA A 399 -12.50 -8.13 -6.92
CA ALA A 399 -13.18 -8.15 -5.63
C ALA A 399 -13.42 -6.74 -5.12
N ASP A 400 -14.62 -6.52 -4.61
CA ASP A 400 -15.12 -5.27 -4.04
C ASP A 400 -15.93 -5.59 -2.76
N GLY A 401 -16.50 -4.59 -2.07
CA GLY A 401 -17.28 -4.73 -0.85
C GLY A 401 -16.50 -4.42 0.43
N PHE A 402 -15.21 -4.14 0.31
CA PHE A 402 -14.32 -3.90 1.44
C PHE A 402 -14.69 -2.66 2.26
N THR A 403 -15.17 -1.60 1.62
CA THR A 403 -15.50 -0.36 2.32
C THR A 403 -16.72 -0.51 3.23
N GLY A 404 -17.73 -1.29 2.82
CA GLY A 404 -19.04 -1.37 3.49
C GLY A 404 -19.88 -0.08 3.42
N VAL A 405 -19.38 0.96 2.76
CA VAL A 405 -20.03 2.26 2.54
C VAL A 405 -19.73 2.76 1.13
N ASP A 406 -20.64 3.52 0.52
CA ASP A 406 -20.42 4.01 -0.85
C ASP A 406 -19.43 5.17 -0.91
N THR A 407 -19.48 6.12 0.04
CA THR A 407 -18.55 7.25 0.13
C THR A 407 -17.67 7.12 1.38
N VAL A 408 -16.36 6.97 1.17
CA VAL A 408 -15.36 6.87 2.23
C VAL A 408 -14.77 8.27 2.46
N PHE A 409 -15.08 8.92 3.58
CA PHE A 409 -14.53 10.25 3.88
C PHE A 409 -13.13 10.13 4.48
N ASN A 410 -13.04 9.30 5.52
CA ASN A 410 -11.79 8.96 6.19
C ASN A 410 -11.46 7.50 5.93
N THR A 411 -10.16 7.19 5.92
CA THR A 411 -9.69 5.81 5.76
C THR A 411 -10.26 4.86 6.83
N SER A 412 -10.58 5.37 8.02
CA SER A 412 -11.21 4.62 9.11
C SER A 412 -12.67 4.21 8.84
N ASP A 413 -13.34 4.84 7.86
CA ASP A 413 -14.74 4.54 7.53
C ASP A 413 -14.86 3.23 6.74
N ALA A 414 -13.76 2.80 6.11
CA ALA A 414 -13.69 1.53 5.40
C ALA A 414 -13.72 0.34 6.39
N ARG A 415 -14.68 -0.58 6.20
CA ARG A 415 -14.84 -1.76 7.05
C ARG A 415 -13.62 -2.69 6.99
N TYR A 416 -13.06 -2.88 5.80
CA TYR A 416 -11.91 -3.72 5.49
C TYR A 416 -10.98 -3.01 4.51
N ARG A 417 -9.70 -3.40 4.49
CA ARG A 417 -8.70 -2.86 3.57
C ARG A 417 -7.88 -4.00 2.96
N PRO A 418 -8.04 -4.31 1.65
CA PRO A 418 -7.34 -5.41 0.98
C PRO A 418 -5.84 -5.28 1.12
N MET A 419 -5.15 -6.36 1.48
CA MET A 419 -3.77 -6.28 1.93
C MET A 419 -2.86 -7.27 1.21
N GLY A 420 -2.93 -8.55 1.55
CA GLY A 420 -2.13 -9.62 0.94
C GLY A 420 -2.93 -10.47 -0.04
N LEU A 421 -2.22 -11.11 -0.97
CA LEU A 421 -2.74 -12.07 -1.94
C LEU A 421 -1.91 -13.35 -1.90
N ALA A 422 -2.56 -14.50 -2.03
CA ALA A 422 -1.85 -15.77 -2.24
C ALA A 422 -2.67 -16.74 -3.09
N MET A 423 -2.01 -17.66 -3.77
CA MET A 423 -2.67 -18.74 -4.50
C MET A 423 -2.56 -20.04 -3.71
N GLY A 424 -3.69 -20.72 -3.50
CA GLY A 424 -3.70 -22.07 -2.94
C GLY A 424 -3.22 -23.13 -3.93
N PRO A 425 -2.90 -24.35 -3.46
CA PRO A 425 -2.45 -25.45 -4.32
C PRO A 425 -3.51 -25.90 -5.34
N ASP A 426 -4.78 -25.64 -5.04
CA ASP A 426 -5.91 -25.91 -5.92
C ASP A 426 -6.17 -24.77 -6.93
N GLY A 427 -5.41 -23.67 -6.88
CA GLY A 427 -5.62 -22.48 -7.68
C GLY A 427 -6.68 -21.51 -7.14
N SER A 428 -7.16 -21.67 -5.90
CA SER A 428 -7.98 -20.64 -5.21
C SER A 428 -7.16 -19.39 -4.90
N LEU A 429 -7.79 -18.22 -4.90
CA LEU A 429 -7.16 -16.97 -4.48
C LEU A 429 -7.49 -16.69 -3.01
N TYR A 430 -6.49 -16.39 -2.21
CA TYR A 430 -6.65 -15.95 -0.83
C TYR A 430 -6.38 -14.46 -0.73
N ILE A 431 -7.20 -13.77 0.06
CA ILE A 431 -7.12 -12.32 0.28
C ILE A 431 -7.08 -12.09 1.79
N SER A 432 -6.11 -11.33 2.27
CA SER A 432 -6.13 -10.80 3.65
C SER A 432 -6.57 -9.34 3.68
N GLU A 433 -7.05 -8.88 4.83
CA GLU A 433 -7.27 -7.46 5.10
C GLU A 433 -6.68 -7.00 6.44
N SER A 434 -6.27 -5.75 6.51
CA SER A 434 -5.44 -5.27 7.63
C SER A 434 -6.17 -4.68 8.84
N ASN A 435 -7.46 -4.38 8.72
CA ASN A 435 -8.23 -3.72 9.78
C ASN A 435 -8.64 -4.72 10.86
N LYS A 436 -9.18 -5.87 10.48
CA LYS A 436 -9.63 -6.91 11.43
C LYS A 436 -8.80 -8.19 11.36
N GLY A 437 -8.16 -8.48 10.22
CA GLY A 437 -7.46 -9.73 9.98
C GLY A 437 -8.32 -10.82 9.38
N ARG A 438 -9.36 -10.46 8.62
CA ARG A 438 -10.15 -11.43 7.88
C ARG A 438 -9.35 -12.01 6.71
N ILE A 439 -9.49 -13.31 6.51
CA ILE A 439 -8.92 -14.05 5.38
C ILE A 439 -10.07 -14.65 4.58
N TRP A 440 -10.14 -14.32 3.29
CA TRP A 440 -11.06 -14.95 2.35
C TRP A 440 -10.32 -15.95 1.48
N ARG A 441 -11.00 -17.03 1.11
CA ARG A 441 -10.64 -17.92 -0.02
C ARG A 441 -11.71 -17.75 -1.09
N VAL A 442 -11.29 -17.30 -2.27
CA VAL A 442 -12.13 -17.05 -3.44
C VAL A 442 -11.97 -18.19 -4.43
N MET A 443 -13.11 -18.74 -4.85
CA MET A 443 -13.24 -19.94 -5.68
C MET A 443 -14.20 -19.66 -6.84
N TYR A 444 -13.97 -20.26 -8.00
CA TYR A 444 -14.86 -20.24 -9.14
C TYR A 444 -15.61 -21.56 -9.27
N LYS A 445 -16.93 -21.51 -9.16
CA LYS A 445 -17.81 -22.70 -9.16
C LYS A 445 -18.69 -22.80 -10.41
N GLY A 446 -18.49 -21.92 -11.38
CA GLY A 446 -19.19 -21.94 -12.66
C GLY A 446 -18.50 -22.78 -13.74
N ASP A 447 -19.14 -22.85 -14.91
CA ASP A 447 -18.47 -23.29 -16.14
C ASP A 447 -17.50 -22.19 -16.61
N LYS A 448 -16.21 -22.51 -16.71
CA LYS A 448 -15.15 -21.56 -17.11
C LYS A 448 -15.36 -21.04 -18.53
N LYS A 449 -16.02 -21.82 -19.40
CA LYS A 449 -16.31 -21.44 -20.79
C LYS A 449 -17.41 -20.38 -20.88
N GLN A 450 -18.22 -20.23 -19.84
CA GLN A 450 -19.31 -19.25 -19.78
C GLN A 450 -18.88 -17.90 -19.17
N PHE A 451 -17.64 -17.80 -18.68
CA PHE A 451 -17.11 -16.53 -18.20
C PHE A 451 -16.66 -15.67 -19.37
N GLY A 452 -17.35 -14.55 -19.60
CA GLY A 452 -17.06 -13.70 -20.76
C GLY A 452 -17.68 -12.31 -20.64
N ALA A 453 -18.13 -11.78 -21.77
CA ALA A 453 -18.53 -10.38 -21.92
C ALA A 453 -19.55 -9.89 -20.88
N ALA A 454 -20.51 -10.73 -20.47
CA ALA A 454 -21.50 -10.36 -19.47
C ALA A 454 -20.89 -10.10 -18.08
N GLN A 455 -19.97 -10.97 -17.64
CA GLN A 455 -19.26 -10.78 -16.37
C GLN A 455 -18.33 -9.58 -16.42
N LEU A 456 -17.63 -9.37 -17.55
CA LEU A 456 -16.76 -8.21 -17.74
C LEU A 456 -17.56 -6.90 -17.71
N ALA A 457 -18.72 -6.85 -18.35
CA ALA A 457 -19.61 -5.69 -18.29
C ALA A 457 -20.11 -5.41 -16.85
N ALA A 458 -20.40 -6.47 -16.08
CA ALA A 458 -20.79 -6.31 -14.67
C ALA A 458 -19.62 -5.80 -13.80
N MET A 459 -18.40 -6.25 -14.05
CA MET A 459 -17.19 -5.73 -13.38
C MET A 459 -16.94 -4.27 -13.75
N GLU A 460 -17.14 -3.89 -15.02
CA GLU A 460 -16.95 -2.51 -15.48
C GLU A 460 -17.92 -1.55 -14.79
N LYS A 461 -19.19 -1.93 -14.62
CA LYS A 461 -20.18 -1.14 -13.88
C LYS A 461 -19.76 -0.84 -12.44
N ARG A 462 -18.98 -1.72 -11.79
CA ARG A 462 -18.48 -1.45 -10.42
C ARG A 462 -17.52 -0.27 -10.37
N LYS A 463 -16.89 0.10 -11.48
CA LYS A 463 -16.00 1.28 -11.52
C LYS A 463 -16.71 2.60 -11.27
N GLU A 464 -18.04 2.62 -11.32
CA GLU A 464 -18.85 3.82 -11.02
C GLU A 464 -18.90 4.17 -9.52
N ARG A 465 -18.49 3.25 -8.63
CA ARG A 465 -18.45 3.48 -7.17
C ARG A 465 -17.54 4.64 -6.81
N THR A 466 -17.91 5.45 -5.81
CA THR A 466 -17.14 6.68 -5.48
C THR A 466 -15.71 6.40 -5.01
N TYR A 467 -15.46 5.22 -4.44
CA TYR A 467 -14.13 4.75 -4.05
C TYR A 467 -13.39 3.97 -5.16
N ILE A 468 -13.87 4.01 -6.42
CA ILE A 468 -13.22 3.36 -7.59
C ILE A 468 -13.13 4.34 -8.78
N LYS A 469 -14.15 5.17 -9.03
CA LYS A 469 -14.11 6.11 -10.16
C LYS A 469 -13.05 7.19 -9.96
N THR A 470 -12.63 7.78 -11.07
CA THR A 470 -12.08 9.15 -11.06
C THR A 470 -13.19 10.09 -10.59
N PRO A 471 -12.97 10.88 -9.51
CA PRO A 471 -13.99 11.78 -9.00
C PRO A 471 -14.27 12.90 -10.01
N ASP A 472 -15.52 13.34 -10.08
CA ASP A 472 -15.89 14.60 -10.72
C ASP A 472 -15.34 15.76 -9.87
N GLU A 473 -14.70 16.72 -10.53
CA GLU A 473 -14.00 17.83 -9.87
C GLU A 473 -14.93 18.72 -9.01
N VAL A 474 -16.21 18.79 -9.35
CA VAL A 474 -17.15 19.65 -8.63
C VAL A 474 -18.08 18.81 -7.76
N LYS A 475 -18.69 17.77 -8.33
CA LYS A 475 -19.78 17.02 -7.66
C LYS A 475 -19.30 16.12 -6.54
N ASP A 476 -18.09 15.56 -6.68
CA ASP A 476 -17.53 14.65 -5.70
C ASP A 476 -16.60 15.38 -4.71
N ASN A 477 -16.48 16.70 -4.78
CA ASN A 477 -15.73 17.47 -3.79
C ASN A 477 -16.53 17.57 -2.48
N LEU A 478 -16.08 16.85 -1.45
CA LEU A 478 -16.77 16.78 -0.16
C LEU A 478 -16.52 18.02 0.69
N GLY A 479 -15.52 18.83 0.33
CA GLY A 479 -15.13 20.04 1.05
C GLY A 479 -14.66 19.79 2.49
N MET A 480 -14.36 18.55 2.89
CA MET A 480 -13.96 18.23 4.26
C MET A 480 -12.43 18.27 4.40
N GLY A 481 -11.93 18.85 5.50
CA GLY A 481 -10.50 18.86 5.83
C GLY A 481 -9.95 17.46 6.06
N GLY A 482 -8.72 17.22 5.59
CA GLY A 482 -8.03 15.93 5.69
C GLY A 482 -7.11 15.84 6.90
N GLU A 483 -7.11 14.71 7.60
CA GLU A 483 -6.23 14.49 8.76
C GLU A 483 -4.74 14.51 8.38
N MET A 484 -4.36 13.84 7.29
CA MET A 484 -2.98 13.76 6.84
C MET A 484 -2.47 15.13 6.36
N ASN A 485 -3.28 15.84 5.57
CA ASN A 485 -2.96 17.20 5.14
C ASN A 485 -2.84 18.13 6.36
N GLY A 486 -3.76 17.99 7.32
CA GLY A 486 -3.74 18.74 8.58
C GLY A 486 -2.49 18.47 9.43
N LEU A 487 -2.01 17.23 9.49
CA LEU A 487 -0.76 16.87 10.16
C LEU A 487 0.44 17.59 9.54
N VAL A 488 0.56 17.55 8.20
CA VAL A 488 1.67 18.20 7.48
C VAL A 488 1.64 19.71 7.70
N LEU A 489 0.47 20.33 7.55
CA LEU A 489 0.28 21.77 7.73
C LEU A 489 0.50 22.20 9.19
N TYR A 490 -0.01 21.44 10.16
CA TYR A 490 0.21 21.70 11.59
C TYR A 490 1.70 21.65 11.94
N ASN A 491 2.40 20.61 11.49
CA ASN A 491 3.84 20.48 11.72
C ASN A 491 4.64 21.63 11.09
N SER A 492 4.16 22.16 9.96
CA SER A 492 4.83 23.25 9.23
C SER A 492 4.57 24.62 9.86
N TYR A 493 3.34 24.90 10.29
CA TYR A 493 2.92 26.26 10.67
C TYR A 493 2.62 26.45 12.15
N CYS A 494 2.25 25.38 12.87
CA CYS A 494 1.75 25.48 14.25
C CYS A 494 2.72 24.86 15.27
N ALA A 495 3.39 23.76 14.92
CA ALA A 495 4.14 22.93 15.87
C ALA A 495 5.35 23.64 16.49
N THR A 496 5.96 24.64 15.84
CA THR A 496 7.07 25.42 16.40
C THR A 496 6.68 26.12 17.71
N CYS A 497 5.43 26.59 17.81
CA CYS A 497 4.93 27.27 19.00
C CYS A 497 4.14 26.31 19.90
N HIS A 498 3.21 25.54 19.33
CA HIS A 498 2.29 24.67 20.07
C HIS A 498 2.85 23.28 20.38
N GLN A 499 4.06 22.98 19.92
CA GLN A 499 4.73 21.68 20.02
C GLN A 499 3.98 20.55 19.29
N ARG A 500 4.67 19.45 19.00
CA ARG A 500 4.08 18.30 18.30
C ARG A 500 3.03 17.56 19.13
N ASP A 501 3.09 17.70 20.45
CA ASP A 501 2.11 17.13 21.38
C ASP A 501 0.95 18.10 21.70
N GLY A 502 0.95 19.31 21.11
CA GLY A 502 -0.10 20.30 21.27
C GLY A 502 -0.16 20.95 22.65
N LYS A 503 0.84 20.75 23.53
CA LYS A 503 0.84 21.32 24.88
C LYS A 503 1.38 22.74 24.96
N GLY A 504 1.93 23.26 23.87
CA GLY A 504 2.72 24.50 23.90
C GLY A 504 3.98 24.34 24.76
N ASP A 505 4.66 25.44 25.04
CA ASP A 505 5.84 25.45 25.90
C ASP A 505 5.50 25.74 27.37
N ASN A 506 4.21 25.63 27.71
CA ASN A 506 3.63 25.94 29.03
C ASN A 506 3.79 27.40 29.47
N ASN A 507 4.53 28.27 28.79
CA ASN A 507 4.85 29.61 29.29
C ASN A 507 4.49 30.73 28.32
N ARG A 508 5.01 30.67 27.10
CA ARG A 508 4.81 31.68 26.05
C ARG A 508 3.66 31.31 25.13
N TYR A 509 3.51 30.03 24.83
CA TYR A 509 2.50 29.52 23.90
C TYR A 509 1.49 28.64 24.62
N PRO A 510 0.18 28.91 24.46
CA PRO A 510 -0.85 28.16 25.16
C PRO A 510 -0.97 26.73 24.63
N PRO A 511 -1.45 25.78 25.47
CA PRO A 511 -1.82 24.46 25.01
C PRO A 511 -3.03 24.53 24.09
N LEU A 512 -3.04 23.66 23.08
CA LEU A 512 -4.22 23.31 22.28
C LEU A 512 -4.96 22.14 22.91
N VAL A 513 -4.22 21.19 23.50
CA VAL A 513 -4.78 20.03 24.21
C VAL A 513 -5.62 20.48 25.40
N GLY A 514 -6.89 20.05 25.43
CA GLY A 514 -7.79 20.31 26.55
C GLY A 514 -8.02 21.79 26.81
N SER A 515 -7.83 22.64 25.80
CA SER A 515 -7.94 24.09 25.92
C SER A 515 -9.39 24.54 25.96
N ASN A 516 -9.81 25.18 27.06
CA ASN A 516 -11.15 25.74 27.23
C ASN A 516 -11.53 26.82 26.18
N TRP A 517 -10.56 27.31 25.39
CA TRP A 517 -10.78 28.30 24.34
C TRP A 517 -11.28 27.71 23.02
N ILE A 518 -10.84 26.50 22.68
CA ILE A 518 -11.08 25.90 21.35
C ILE A 518 -11.79 24.56 21.40
N VAL A 519 -11.71 23.83 22.53
CA VAL A 519 -12.43 22.56 22.71
C VAL A 519 -13.94 22.83 22.61
N GLY A 520 -14.61 22.17 21.66
CA GLY A 520 -16.03 22.35 21.40
C GLY A 520 -16.42 23.68 20.75
N ASN A 521 -15.46 24.53 20.39
CA ASN A 521 -15.70 25.82 19.74
C ASN A 521 -14.94 25.93 18.41
N LYS A 522 -15.49 25.26 17.39
CA LYS A 522 -14.93 25.22 16.03
C LYS A 522 -14.80 26.61 15.41
N GLU A 523 -15.79 27.48 15.60
CA GLU A 523 -15.78 28.82 15.03
C GLU A 523 -14.61 29.64 15.58
N GLN A 524 -14.38 29.59 16.90
CA GLN A 524 -13.24 30.25 17.53
C GLN A 524 -11.92 29.68 17.01
N LEU A 525 -11.79 28.35 16.92
CA LEU A 525 -10.58 27.72 16.38
C LEU A 525 -10.27 28.22 14.96
N ILE A 526 -11.27 28.23 14.08
CA ILE A 526 -11.11 28.69 12.70
C ILE A 526 -10.74 30.18 12.65
N LYS A 527 -11.42 31.03 13.43
CA LYS A 527 -11.10 32.48 13.51
C LYS A 527 -9.67 32.72 13.95
N VAL A 528 -9.19 31.97 14.95
CA VAL A 528 -7.84 32.09 15.49
C VAL A 528 -6.79 31.69 14.45
N ILE A 529 -7.01 30.60 13.71
CA ILE A 529 -6.07 30.19 12.65
C ILE A 529 -6.07 31.22 11.51
N LEU A 530 -7.25 31.71 11.11
CA LEU A 530 -7.37 32.69 10.02
C LEU A 530 -6.69 34.02 10.35
N ASN A 531 -6.99 34.58 11.52
CA ASN A 531 -6.69 35.97 11.85
C ASN A 531 -5.50 36.12 12.81
N GLY A 532 -5.02 35.03 13.38
CA GLY A 532 -4.05 35.07 14.46
C GLY A 532 -4.67 35.60 15.75
N LEU A 533 -3.81 35.92 16.72
CA LEU A 533 -4.19 36.50 18.00
C LEU A 533 -3.12 37.48 18.46
N GLN A 534 -3.55 38.55 19.13
CA GLN A 534 -2.66 39.46 19.84
C GLN A 534 -3.31 39.88 21.15
N GLY A 535 -2.48 40.03 22.19
CA GLY A 535 -2.90 40.50 23.49
C GLY A 535 -3.12 39.39 24.50
N GLU A 536 -3.67 39.76 25.65
CA GLU A 536 -3.82 38.88 26.78
C GLU A 536 -5.01 37.92 26.61
N ILE A 537 -4.77 36.63 26.82
CA ILE A 537 -5.77 35.57 26.86
C ILE A 537 -5.56 34.69 28.09
N LYS A 538 -6.64 34.05 28.57
CA LYS A 538 -6.57 33.11 29.69
C LYS A 538 -6.99 31.71 29.23
N VAL A 539 -6.03 30.80 29.15
CA VAL A 539 -6.24 29.40 28.75
C VAL A 539 -6.01 28.50 29.95
N ASN A 540 -7.00 27.69 30.30
CA ASN A 540 -6.95 26.75 31.43
C ASN A 540 -6.46 27.39 32.75
N GLY A 541 -6.94 28.61 33.02
CA GLY A 541 -6.60 29.34 34.25
C GLY A 541 -5.28 30.13 34.19
N LYS A 542 -4.44 29.92 33.17
CA LYS A 542 -3.16 30.63 33.00
C LYS A 542 -3.26 31.74 31.95
N THR A 543 -2.63 32.88 32.25
CA THR A 543 -2.54 34.02 31.35
C THR A 543 -1.41 33.84 30.34
N PHE A 544 -1.70 34.13 29.08
CA PHE A 544 -0.75 34.19 27.97
C PHE A 544 -0.91 35.55 27.29
N ASN A 545 0.19 36.20 26.97
CA ASN A 545 0.17 37.48 26.28
C ASN A 545 1.28 37.48 25.22
N GLY A 546 0.89 37.17 23.99
CA GLY A 546 1.80 36.96 22.88
C GLY A 546 1.13 37.26 21.55
N VAL A 547 1.86 37.02 20.46
CA VAL A 547 1.37 37.18 19.10
C VAL A 547 1.34 35.81 18.43
N MET A 548 0.17 35.41 17.95
CA MET A 548 0.00 34.29 17.03
C MET A 548 -0.19 34.86 15.62
N PRO A 549 0.65 34.49 14.65
CA PRO A 549 0.52 35.00 13.29
C PRO A 549 -0.79 34.52 12.63
N ALA A 550 -1.35 35.37 11.78
CA ALA A 550 -2.49 35.02 10.95
C ALA A 550 -2.06 34.08 9.81
N HIS A 551 -2.79 32.99 9.58
CA HIS A 551 -2.51 32.06 8.49
C HIS A 551 -3.50 32.19 7.32
N GLY A 552 -4.60 32.93 7.48
CA GLY A 552 -5.60 33.11 6.43
C GLY A 552 -5.06 33.83 5.18
N GLY A 553 -4.03 34.66 5.29
CA GLY A 553 -3.51 35.41 4.14
C GLY A 553 -2.84 34.55 3.06
N PHE A 554 -2.42 33.31 3.39
CA PHE A 554 -1.67 32.45 2.47
C PHE A 554 -2.12 30.99 2.44
N LEU A 555 -2.92 30.54 3.43
CA LEU A 555 -3.57 29.23 3.39
C LEU A 555 -4.99 29.35 2.84
N ASP A 556 -5.32 28.46 1.90
CA ASP A 556 -6.69 28.30 1.41
C ASP A 556 -7.63 27.68 2.46
N ASP A 557 -8.91 27.63 2.14
CA ASP A 557 -9.94 27.17 3.07
C ASP A 557 -9.83 25.68 3.39
N HIS A 558 -9.33 24.85 2.46
CA HIS A 558 -9.13 23.42 2.71
C HIS A 558 -7.96 23.18 3.64
N ALA A 559 -6.87 23.95 3.50
CA ALA A 559 -5.72 23.90 4.38
C ALA A 559 -6.11 24.29 5.83
N ILE A 560 -6.87 25.36 6.01
CA ILE A 560 -7.37 25.78 7.33
C ILE A 560 -8.33 24.73 7.91
N ALA A 561 -9.25 24.20 7.09
CA ALA A 561 -10.16 23.14 7.50
C ALA A 561 -9.42 21.86 7.93
N SER A 562 -8.33 21.52 7.22
CA SER A 562 -7.47 20.37 7.52
C SER A 562 -6.69 20.57 8.82
N ILE A 563 -6.11 21.75 9.07
CA ILE A 563 -5.45 22.08 10.34
C ILE A 563 -6.44 21.97 11.51
N ALA A 564 -7.61 22.60 11.38
CA ALA A 564 -8.63 22.59 12.44
C ALA A 564 -9.15 21.16 12.71
N THR A 565 -9.36 20.38 11.65
CA THR A 565 -9.72 18.96 11.75
C THR A 565 -8.66 18.16 12.49
N TYR A 566 -7.38 18.33 12.14
CA TYR A 566 -6.28 17.64 12.81
C TYR A 566 -6.20 18.00 14.29
N ILE A 567 -6.27 19.29 14.64
CA ILE A 567 -6.25 19.74 16.05
C ILE A 567 -7.40 19.10 16.83
N ASN A 568 -8.62 19.13 16.30
CA ASN A 568 -9.81 18.59 16.96
C ASN A 568 -9.72 17.08 17.20
N LYS A 569 -9.32 16.31 16.18
CA LYS A 569 -9.17 14.86 16.29
C LYS A 569 -7.99 14.48 17.19
N ARG A 570 -6.83 15.11 16.99
CA ARG A 570 -5.59 14.71 17.65
C ARG A 570 -5.54 15.10 19.12
N PHE A 571 -6.04 16.28 19.47
CA PHE A 571 -5.82 16.87 20.80
C PHE A 571 -7.10 16.97 21.64
N ASN A 572 -8.27 16.97 21.02
CA ASN A 572 -9.53 17.27 21.68
C ASN A 572 -10.55 16.10 21.66
N ASN A 573 -10.18 14.95 21.08
CA ASN A 573 -11.04 13.78 20.90
C ASN A 573 -12.39 14.10 20.22
N GLU A 574 -12.43 15.14 19.38
CA GLU A 574 -13.63 15.51 18.64
C GLU A 574 -13.61 14.86 17.25
N SER A 575 -14.58 13.99 16.99
CA SER A 575 -14.67 13.24 15.72
C SER A 575 -15.16 14.09 14.55
N ARG A 576 -15.73 15.27 14.81
CA ARG A 576 -16.35 16.11 13.78
C ARG A 576 -15.28 16.87 13.00
N LEU A 577 -15.18 16.54 11.72
CA LEU A 577 -14.38 17.26 10.74
C LEU A 577 -14.82 18.72 10.59
N VAL A 578 -13.93 19.56 10.05
CA VAL A 578 -14.21 20.94 9.63
C VAL A 578 -14.25 20.99 8.10
N SER A 579 -15.21 21.71 7.54
CA SER A 579 -15.36 21.89 6.10
C SER A 579 -14.76 23.20 5.60
N SER A 580 -14.30 23.22 4.36
CA SER A 580 -13.88 24.44 3.66
C SER A 580 -15.01 25.47 3.64
N ALA A 581 -16.27 25.06 3.49
CA ALA A 581 -17.43 25.97 3.50
C ALA A 581 -17.62 26.69 4.85
N GLU A 582 -17.40 25.99 5.97
CA GLU A 582 -17.38 26.62 7.31
C GLU A 582 -16.26 27.66 7.39
N VAL A 583 -15.07 27.33 6.87
CA VAL A 583 -13.93 28.27 6.84
C VAL A 583 -14.26 29.48 5.96
N THR A 584 -14.77 29.30 4.74
CA THR A 584 -15.15 30.38 3.83
C THR A 584 -16.15 31.32 4.50
N LYS A 585 -17.18 30.77 5.17
CA LYS A 585 -18.19 31.56 5.88
C LYS A 585 -17.55 32.43 6.95
N ILE A 586 -16.66 31.87 7.76
CA ILE A 586 -15.97 32.59 8.84
C ILE A 586 -15.00 33.63 8.29
N ARG A 587 -14.23 33.27 7.26
CA ARG A 587 -13.30 34.18 6.58
C ARG A 587 -14.01 35.42 6.03
N ASN A 588 -15.14 35.22 5.36
CA ASN A 588 -15.95 36.32 4.81
C ASN A 588 -16.57 37.18 5.91
N ALA A 589 -16.96 36.57 7.05
CA ALA A 589 -17.46 37.32 8.21
C ALA A 589 -16.36 38.15 8.88
N SER A 590 -15.13 37.63 8.97
CA SER A 590 -13.97 38.34 9.53
C SER A 590 -13.43 39.45 8.61
N GLY A 591 -13.55 39.30 7.29
CA GLY A 591 -13.15 40.34 6.32
C GLY A 591 -14.00 41.62 6.39
N ASN A 592 -15.23 41.53 6.93
CA ASN A 592 -16.15 42.65 7.12
C ASN A 592 -16.14 43.25 8.53
N GLY A 593 -15.25 42.79 9.42
CA GLY A 593 -15.23 43.22 10.81
C GLY A 593 -13.84 43.26 11.40
N SER A 594 -13.24 44.45 11.44
CA SER A 594 -12.18 44.79 12.40
C SER A 594 -12.75 44.74 13.82
N THR A 595 -13.01 43.55 14.35
CA THR A 595 -13.43 43.37 15.74
C THR A 595 -12.21 43.12 16.61
N MET A 596 -11.75 44.19 17.26
CA MET A 596 -11.02 44.07 18.53
C MET A 596 -11.89 43.28 19.50
N VAL A 597 -11.42 42.12 19.95
CA VAL A 597 -12.08 41.35 21.00
C VAL A 597 -11.88 42.12 22.31
N SER A 598 -12.95 42.76 22.80
CA SER A 598 -12.97 43.42 24.10
C SER A 598 -12.91 42.37 25.22
N SER A 599 -11.99 42.58 26.16
CA SER A 599 -11.90 41.86 27.43
C SER A 599 -13.22 41.94 28.22
N HIS A 600 -13.88 40.81 28.40
CA HIS A 600 -14.93 40.68 29.42
C HIS A 600 -14.28 40.31 30.76
N THR A 601 -14.07 41.32 31.60
CA THR A 601 -13.90 41.14 33.04
C THR A 601 -15.29 41.05 33.69
N GLY A 602 -15.65 39.87 34.17
CA GLY A 602 -16.84 39.64 34.99
C GLY A 602 -16.42 39.02 36.33
N ASN A 603 -16.92 39.64 37.41
CA ASN A 603 -16.60 39.47 38.84
C ASN A 603 -16.31 38.06 39.35
#